data_AF-A0A4U0XHV8-F1
#
_entry.id   AF-A0A4U0XHV8-F1
#
_cell.length_a   1.000
_cell.length_b   1.000
_cell.length_c   1.000
_cell.angle_alpha   90.00
_cell.angle_beta   90.00
_cell.angle_gamma   90.00
#
_symmetry.space_group_name_H-M   'P 1'
#
loop_
_entity.id
_entity.type
_entity.pdbx_description
1 polymer ?
#
loop_
_entity_poly.entity_id
_entity_poly.type
_entity_poly.pdbx_seq_one_letter_code
_entity_poly.pdbx_strand_id
1 'polypeptide(L)'
;MKSNFWIRISTLYPYVDGEVRYAVRHEYAQSAVDVLARRTRLAFLNAQAALEALPQVIDLMGEELKWNKGRREKEWRDALTFLGSMGLPKGKLELSRADVEAGKVGKYVDEEYGMYARHGKYKPDETLESDSSFSHNPVMNPDSPANA
;
A
#
# COMPACT_ATOMS: atom_id res chain seq x y z
N MET A 1 30.24 -0.30 -3.43
CA MET A 1 29.23 0.42 -4.23
C MET A 1 29.00 1.78 -3.59
N LYS A 2 28.90 2.87 -4.36
CA LYS A 2 28.56 4.18 -3.80
C LYS A 2 27.12 4.12 -3.29
N SER A 3 26.93 4.36 -2.00
CA SER A 3 25.60 4.51 -1.41
C SER A 3 24.99 5.80 -1.94
N ASN A 4 24.03 5.70 -2.85
CA ASN A 4 23.16 6.81 -3.17
C ASN A 4 22.14 6.94 -2.02
N PHE A 5 21.76 8.16 -1.64
CA PHE A 5 20.83 8.44 -0.53
C PHE A 5 19.55 9.14 -1.02
N TRP A 6 19.35 9.17 -2.33
CA TRP A 6 18.32 9.96 -3.01
C TRP A 6 17.44 9.10 -3.91
N ILE A 7 17.61 7.77 -3.88
CA ILE A 7 16.80 6.86 -4.71
C ILE A 7 15.50 6.64 -3.98
N ARG A 8 14.39 6.94 -4.65
CA ARG A 8 13.06 6.69 -4.06
C ARG A 8 12.81 5.20 -3.91
N ILE A 9 12.25 4.81 -2.77
CA ILE A 9 11.79 3.43 -2.53
C ILE A 9 10.41 3.14 -3.13
N SER A 10 9.66 4.20 -3.44
CA SER A 10 8.40 4.14 -4.18
C SER A 10 8.33 5.32 -5.13
N THR A 11 7.90 5.09 -6.37
CA THR A 11 7.80 6.17 -7.37
C THR A 11 6.72 7.19 -7.00
N LEU A 12 5.63 6.74 -6.37
CA LEU A 12 4.46 7.54 -6.02
C LEU A 12 4.62 8.36 -4.73
N TYR A 13 5.52 7.96 -3.83
CA TYR A 13 5.69 8.58 -2.52
C TYR A 13 7.10 9.16 -2.35
N PRO A 14 7.27 10.26 -1.60
CA PRO A 14 8.54 10.98 -1.52
C PRO A 14 9.56 10.35 -0.56
N TYR A 15 9.53 9.03 -0.34
CA TYR A 15 10.45 8.34 0.56
C TYR A 15 11.69 7.85 -0.16
N VAL A 16 12.86 8.00 0.46
CA VAL A 16 14.16 7.65 -0.16
C VAL A 16 14.92 6.61 0.65
N ASP A 17 15.83 5.90 -0.03
CA ASP A 17 16.70 4.90 0.59
C ASP A 17 17.53 5.43 1.78
N GLY A 18 17.88 6.71 1.77
CA GLY A 18 18.54 7.35 2.89
C GLY A 18 17.73 7.39 4.18
N GLU A 19 16.41 7.52 4.10
CA GLU A 19 15.52 7.46 5.27
C GLU A 19 15.50 6.05 5.88
N VAL A 20 15.53 5.01 5.03
CA VAL A 20 15.63 3.61 5.50
C VAL A 20 16.92 3.39 6.27
N ARG A 21 18.06 3.84 5.71
CA ARG A 21 19.37 3.71 6.38
C ARG A 21 19.42 4.53 7.67
N TYR A 22 18.85 5.75 7.67
CA TYR A 22 18.75 6.58 8.86
C TYR A 22 17.92 5.91 9.96
N ALA A 23 16.76 5.36 9.60
CA ALA A 23 15.88 4.63 10.50
C ALA A 23 16.60 3.45 11.18
N VAL A 24 17.42 2.71 10.43
CA VAL A 24 18.22 1.61 11.00
C VAL A 24 19.29 2.14 11.97
N ARG A 25 20.08 3.13 11.55
CA ARG A 25 21.27 3.60 12.29
C ARG A 25 20.94 4.42 13.53
N HIS A 26 19.88 5.23 13.47
CA HIS A 26 19.59 6.25 14.48
C HIS A 26 18.21 6.12 15.14
N GLU A 27 17.29 5.36 14.54
CA GLU A 27 15.93 5.19 15.07
C GLU A 27 15.58 3.75 15.45
N TYR A 28 16.59 2.88 15.51
CA TYR A 28 16.48 1.49 15.95
C TYR A 28 15.41 0.69 15.17
N ALA A 29 15.29 0.92 13.86
CA ALA A 29 14.50 0.03 13.01
C ALA A 29 15.20 -1.32 12.84
N GLN A 30 14.53 -2.40 13.28
CA GLN A 30 15.06 -3.77 13.31
C GLN A 30 14.20 -4.77 12.51
N SER A 31 13.09 -4.31 11.92
CA SER A 31 12.27 -5.07 10.97
C SER A 31 11.82 -4.20 9.79
N ALA A 32 11.50 -4.82 8.64
CA ALA A 32 10.96 -4.12 7.48
C ALA A 32 9.65 -3.39 7.80
N VAL A 33 8.84 -3.97 8.70
CA VAL A 33 7.60 -3.36 9.21
C VAL A 33 7.88 -2.08 9.99
N ASP A 34 8.99 -1.97 10.74
CA ASP A 34 9.33 -0.74 11.46
C ASP A 34 9.46 0.44 10.49
N VAL A 35 10.11 0.20 9.34
CA VAL A 35 10.32 1.21 8.30
C VAL A 35 9.01 1.53 7.58
N LEU A 36 8.30 0.53 7.08
CA LEU A 36 7.08 0.71 6.28
C LEU A 36 5.89 1.24 7.09
N ALA A 37 5.77 0.83 8.34
CA ALA A 37 4.61 1.17 9.18
C ALA A 37 4.87 2.36 10.10
N ARG A 38 6.07 2.52 10.67
CA ARG A 38 6.30 3.50 11.75
C ARG A 38 7.15 4.69 11.33
N ARG A 39 8.17 4.49 10.48
CA ARG A 39 9.07 5.59 10.05
C ARG A 39 8.57 6.34 8.84
N THR A 40 8.13 5.61 7.82
CA THR A 40 7.52 6.21 6.62
C THR A 40 6.00 6.29 6.72
N ARG A 41 5.38 5.33 7.42
CA ARG A 41 3.92 5.07 7.44
C ARG A 41 3.33 4.74 6.05
N LEU A 42 4.16 4.36 5.08
CA LEU A 42 3.72 4.00 3.73
C LEU A 42 2.66 2.88 3.74
N ALA A 43 2.78 1.90 4.65
CA ALA A 43 1.81 0.80 4.76
C ALA A 43 0.39 1.27 5.11
N PHE A 44 0.24 2.37 5.86
CA PHE A 44 -1.06 2.96 6.21
C PHE A 44 -1.62 3.82 5.07
N LEU A 45 -0.75 4.45 4.29
CA LEU A 45 -1.15 5.29 3.17
C LEU A 45 -1.58 4.44 1.96
N ASN A 46 -0.82 3.38 1.67
CA ASN A 46 -1.05 2.50 0.53
C ASN A 46 -0.29 1.18 0.72
N ALA A 47 -1.03 0.14 1.11
CA ALA A 47 -0.47 -1.20 1.33
C ALA A 47 0.14 -1.81 0.06
N GLN A 48 -0.38 -1.48 -1.13
CA GLN A 48 0.18 -1.94 -2.39
C GLN A 48 1.54 -1.28 -2.69
N ALA A 49 1.64 0.04 -2.54
CA ALA A 49 2.91 0.74 -2.72
C ALA A 49 3.94 0.29 -1.67
N ALA A 50 3.51 -0.06 -0.46
CA ALA A 50 4.36 -0.67 0.55
C ALA A 50 4.86 -2.07 0.15
N LEU A 51 4.01 -2.90 -0.48
CA LEU A 51 4.41 -4.19 -1.05
C LEU A 51 5.46 -4.01 -2.16
N GLU A 52 5.23 -3.05 -3.07
CA GLU A 52 6.16 -2.75 -4.16
C GLU A 52 7.53 -2.27 -3.65
N ALA A 53 7.55 -1.49 -2.57
CA ALA A 53 8.78 -1.00 -1.93
C ALA A 53 9.50 -2.07 -1.06
N LEU A 54 8.79 -3.13 -0.64
CA LEU A 54 9.27 -4.09 0.35
C LEU A 54 10.59 -4.79 -0.03
N PRO A 55 10.82 -5.27 -1.27
CA PRO A 55 12.10 -5.91 -1.63
C PRO A 55 13.29 -4.98 -1.41
N GLN A 56 13.18 -3.72 -1.84
CA GLN A 56 14.24 -2.72 -1.69
C GLN A 56 14.49 -2.37 -0.22
N VAL A 57 13.42 -2.22 0.59
CA VAL A 57 13.55 -1.97 2.03
C VAL A 57 14.28 -3.12 2.72
N ILE A 58 13.90 -4.38 2.44
CA ILE A 58 14.58 -5.56 2.99
C ILE A 58 16.05 -5.58 2.59
N ASP A 59 16.36 -5.19 1.35
CA ASP A 59 17.74 -5.22 0.88
C ASP A 59 18.61 -4.17 1.55
N LEU A 60 18.11 -2.94 1.65
CA LEU A 60 18.77 -1.85 2.38
C LEU A 60 18.98 -2.20 3.85
N MET A 61 17.94 -2.69 4.53
CA MET A 61 18.05 -3.10 5.93
C MET A 61 18.99 -4.30 6.09
N GLY A 62 18.95 -5.25 5.16
CA GLY A 62 19.80 -6.42 5.20
C GLY A 62 21.28 -6.10 4.96
N GLU A 63 21.60 -5.05 4.22
CA GLU A 63 22.96 -4.51 4.12
C GLU A 63 23.41 -3.89 5.44
N GLU A 64 22.60 -2.98 6.01
CA GLU A 64 22.92 -2.24 7.23
C GLU A 64 23.05 -3.17 8.46
N LEU A 65 22.16 -4.17 8.57
CA LEU A 65 22.09 -5.11 9.71
C LEU A 65 22.75 -6.46 9.42
N LYS A 66 23.40 -6.61 8.25
CA LYS A 66 24.11 -7.84 7.82
C LYS A 66 23.23 -9.08 7.85
N TRP A 67 21.99 -8.97 7.38
CA TRP A 67 21.06 -10.10 7.33
C TRP A 67 21.45 -11.10 6.25
N ASN A 68 21.48 -12.37 6.65
CA ASN A 68 21.59 -13.50 5.74
C ASN A 68 20.27 -13.73 4.96
N LYS A 69 20.32 -14.64 3.97
CA LYS A 69 19.17 -14.98 3.13
C LYS A 69 17.95 -15.44 3.95
N GLY A 70 18.16 -16.28 4.98
CA GLY A 70 17.07 -16.77 5.82
C GLY A 70 16.37 -15.67 6.61
N ARG A 71 17.12 -14.67 7.10
CA ARG A 71 16.54 -13.51 7.77
C ARG A 71 15.76 -12.63 6.80
N ARG A 72 16.30 -12.36 5.61
CA ARG A 72 15.58 -11.60 4.56
C ARG A 72 14.25 -12.26 4.17
N GLU A 73 14.24 -13.59 4.06
CA GLU A 73 13.02 -14.36 3.80
C GLU A 73 12.02 -14.28 4.96
N LYS A 74 12.50 -14.28 6.21
CA LYS A 74 11.64 -14.06 7.37
C LYS A 74 10.99 -12.68 7.34
N GLU A 75 11.75 -11.64 7.04
CA GLU A 75 11.22 -10.27 6.94
C GLU A 75 10.19 -10.14 5.83
N TRP A 76 10.41 -10.81 4.68
CA TRP A 76 9.43 -10.88 3.60
C TRP A 76 8.08 -11.44 4.06
N ARG A 77 8.08 -12.63 4.66
CA ARG A 77 6.85 -13.30 5.14
C ARG A 77 6.14 -12.52 6.25
N ASP A 78 6.91 -12.00 7.21
CA ASP A 78 6.35 -11.24 8.33
C ASP A 78 5.74 -9.92 7.84
N ALA A 79 6.40 -9.24 6.91
CA ALA A 79 5.88 -8.01 6.30
C ALA A 79 4.65 -8.28 5.43
N LEU A 80 4.60 -9.36 4.65
CA LEU A 80 3.38 -9.74 3.91
C LEU A 80 2.20 -9.97 4.85
N THR A 81 2.42 -10.70 5.94
CA THR A 81 1.39 -10.94 6.97
C THR A 81 0.88 -9.62 7.56
N PHE A 82 1.80 -8.70 7.87
CA PHE A 82 1.45 -7.36 8.35
C PHE A 82 0.67 -6.54 7.30
N LEU A 83 1.09 -6.55 6.03
CA LEU A 83 0.38 -5.82 4.98
C LEU A 83 -1.03 -6.37 4.76
N GLY A 84 -1.24 -7.67 4.94
CA GLY A 84 -2.58 -8.27 4.95
C GLY A 84 -3.50 -7.65 6.01
N SER A 85 -3.00 -7.34 7.20
CA SER A 85 -3.80 -6.63 8.22
C SER A 85 -3.97 -5.13 7.95
N MET A 86 -3.19 -4.57 7.01
CA MET A 86 -3.31 -3.18 6.53
C MET A 86 -4.21 -3.06 5.29
N GLY A 87 -4.95 -4.12 4.92
CA GLY A 87 -5.88 -4.09 3.79
C GLY A 87 -5.27 -4.47 2.44
N LEU A 88 -4.11 -5.13 2.41
CA LEU A 88 -3.60 -5.71 1.18
C LEU A 88 -4.49 -6.91 0.75
N PRO A 89 -5.04 -6.91 -0.48
CA PRO A 89 -5.91 -7.99 -0.95
C PRO A 89 -5.24 -9.37 -0.92
N LYS A 90 -6.02 -10.42 -0.64
CA LYS A 90 -5.50 -11.80 -0.50
C LYS A 90 -4.70 -12.27 -1.71
N GLY A 91 -5.16 -11.97 -2.93
CA GLY A 91 -4.44 -12.35 -4.16
C GLY A 91 -3.04 -11.73 -4.26
N LYS A 92 -2.79 -10.59 -3.61
CA LYS A 92 -1.47 -9.95 -3.56
C LYS A 92 -0.56 -10.52 -2.48
N LEU A 93 -1.10 -11.18 -1.46
CA LEU A 93 -0.32 -11.87 -0.42
C LEU A 93 0.38 -13.13 -0.94
N GLU A 94 -0.11 -13.69 -2.04
CA GLU A 94 0.45 -14.89 -2.68
C GLU A 94 1.61 -14.57 -3.63
N LEU A 95 1.88 -13.29 -3.89
CA LEU A 95 2.95 -12.86 -4.77
C LEU A 95 4.32 -13.20 -4.18
N SER A 96 5.18 -13.81 -5.00
CA SER A 96 6.57 -14.00 -4.62
C SER A 96 7.35 -12.69 -4.71
N ARG A 97 8.49 -12.61 -4.00
CA ARG A 97 9.40 -11.46 -4.12
C ARG A 97 9.80 -11.20 -5.58
N ALA A 98 10.05 -12.25 -6.36
CA ALA A 98 10.40 -12.15 -7.77
C ALA A 98 9.24 -11.59 -8.62
N ASP A 99 7.98 -11.90 -8.28
CA ASP A 99 6.82 -11.32 -8.96
C ASP A 99 6.70 -9.82 -8.70
N VAL A 100 6.98 -9.39 -7.47
CA VAL A 100 6.98 -7.97 -7.10
C VAL A 100 8.09 -7.21 -7.81
N GLU A 101 9.31 -7.73 -7.81
CA GLU A 101 10.46 -7.14 -8.52
C GLU A 101 10.24 -7.11 -10.05
N ALA A 102 9.50 -8.07 -10.61
CA ALA A 102 9.08 -8.07 -12.01
C ALA A 102 7.91 -7.10 -12.32
N GLY A 103 7.44 -6.33 -11.33
CA GLY A 103 6.38 -5.33 -11.49
C GLY A 103 4.97 -5.93 -11.63
N LYS A 104 4.74 -7.16 -11.17
CA LYS A 104 3.42 -7.84 -11.31
C LYS A 104 2.38 -7.38 -10.29
N VAL A 105 2.72 -6.46 -9.38
CA VAL A 105 1.78 -5.95 -8.35
C VAL A 105 0.66 -5.10 -8.97
N GLY A 106 0.97 -4.35 -10.03
CA GLY A 106 0.11 -3.33 -10.63
C GLY A 106 -0.64 -3.76 -11.90
N LYS A 107 -0.90 -5.05 -12.10
CA LYS A 107 -1.90 -5.48 -13.08
C LYS A 107 -3.17 -5.82 -12.33
N TYR A 108 -4.30 -5.37 -12.87
CA TYR A 108 -5.67 -5.43 -12.33
C TYR A 108 -6.09 -4.19 -11.53
N VAL A 109 -7.10 -3.52 -12.08
CA VAL A 109 -8.06 -2.73 -11.31
C VAL A 109 -8.66 -3.74 -10.35
N ASP A 110 -8.20 -3.78 -9.11
CA ASP A 110 -8.75 -4.71 -8.13
C ASP A 110 -10.27 -4.50 -8.09
N GLU A 111 -11.06 -5.58 -8.10
CA GLU A 111 -12.51 -5.49 -7.95
C GLU A 111 -12.90 -4.70 -6.68
N GLU A 112 -12.04 -4.71 -5.66
CA GLU A 112 -12.12 -3.87 -4.45
C GLU A 112 -11.86 -2.38 -4.69
N TYR A 113 -11.00 -2.00 -5.64
CA TYR A 113 -10.75 -0.58 -5.93
C TYR A 113 -12.04 0.12 -6.40
N GLY A 114 -12.87 -0.58 -7.18
CA GLY A 114 -14.20 -0.11 -7.53
C GLY A 114 -15.08 0.12 -6.31
N MET A 115 -15.09 -0.83 -5.36
CA MET A 115 -15.94 -0.80 -4.16
C MET A 115 -15.58 0.33 -3.18
N TYR A 116 -14.29 0.69 -3.06
CA TYR A 116 -13.83 1.72 -2.12
C TYR A 116 -13.56 3.09 -2.77
N ALA A 117 -13.65 3.19 -4.10
CA ALA A 117 -13.48 4.45 -4.80
C ALA A 117 -14.67 5.40 -4.50
N ARG A 118 -14.39 6.49 -3.77
CA ARG A 118 -15.36 7.58 -3.55
C ARG A 118 -15.78 8.31 -4.83
N HIS A 119 -15.08 8.09 -5.93
CA HIS A 119 -15.40 8.61 -7.26
C HIS A 119 -15.16 7.49 -8.27
N GLY A 120 -16.22 6.95 -8.85
CA GLY A 120 -16.15 5.84 -9.80
C GLY A 120 -17.51 5.25 -10.12
N LYS A 121 -17.53 4.30 -11.08
CA LYS A 121 -18.75 3.62 -11.55
C LYS A 121 -19.43 2.76 -10.47
N TYR A 122 -18.71 2.42 -9.40
CA TYR A 122 -19.15 1.53 -8.32
C TYR A 122 -19.27 2.26 -6.97
N LYS A 123 -19.55 3.58 -6.96
CA LYS A 123 -19.91 4.26 -5.71
C LYS A 123 -21.13 3.55 -5.10
N PRO A 124 -21.11 3.15 -3.82
CA PRO A 124 -22.36 2.85 -3.13
C PRO A 124 -23.25 4.09 -3.24
N ASP A 125 -24.50 3.90 -3.64
CA ASP A 125 -25.49 4.98 -3.60
C ASP A 125 -25.51 5.55 -2.17
N GLU A 126 -25.45 6.87 -2.05
CA GLU A 126 -25.52 7.53 -0.73
C GLU A 126 -26.90 7.30 -0.08
N THR A 127 -27.88 6.88 -0.87
CA THR A 127 -29.24 6.51 -0.46
C THR A 127 -29.56 5.07 -0.88
N LEU A 128 -29.80 4.17 0.08
CA LEU A 128 -30.34 2.84 -0.25
C LEU A 128 -31.84 2.95 -0.54
N GLU A 129 -32.38 2.07 -1.41
CA GLU A 129 -33.85 2.02 -1.67
C GLU A 129 -34.65 1.80 -0.37
N SER A 130 -34.05 1.15 0.63
CA SER A 130 -34.64 0.96 1.96
C SER A 130 -34.73 2.23 2.79
N ASP A 131 -33.89 3.23 2.51
CA ASP A 131 -33.80 4.48 3.26
C ASP A 131 -34.84 5.51 2.77
N SER A 132 -35.48 5.23 1.62
CA SER A 132 -36.57 6.04 1.06
C SER A 132 -37.93 5.39 1.32
N SER A 133 -38.86 6.12 1.94
CA SER A 133 -40.28 5.71 2.02
C SER A 133 -41.00 5.77 0.66
N PHE A 134 -40.31 6.25 -0.36
CA PHE A 134 -40.77 6.41 -1.73
C PHE A 134 -39.92 5.49 -2.60
N SER A 135 -40.53 4.80 -3.58
CA SER A 135 -39.81 3.89 -4.50
C SER A 135 -38.78 4.58 -5.39
N HIS A 136 -38.66 5.90 -5.31
CA HIS A 136 -37.74 6.74 -6.09
C HIS A 136 -37.44 8.03 -5.31
N ASN A 137 -36.23 8.56 -5.45
CA ASN A 137 -35.80 9.80 -4.80
C ASN A 137 -36.44 11.02 -5.50
N PRO A 138 -37.45 11.69 -4.89
CA PRO A 138 -38.25 12.71 -5.57
C PRO A 138 -37.53 14.04 -5.83
N VAL A 139 -36.33 14.23 -5.24
CA VAL A 139 -35.53 15.45 -5.40
C VAL A 139 -34.42 15.33 -6.45
N MET A 140 -34.19 14.12 -6.99
CA MET A 140 -33.21 13.84 -8.04
C MET A 140 -33.89 13.77 -9.41
N ASN A 141 -34.41 14.92 -9.86
CA ASN A 141 -35.04 15.06 -11.18
C ASN A 141 -34.23 16.05 -12.01
N PRO A 142 -34.20 15.95 -13.36
CA PRO A 142 -33.49 16.90 -14.22
C PRO A 142 -33.86 18.37 -13.93
N ASP A 143 -35.13 18.60 -13.59
CA ASP A 143 -35.70 19.92 -13.31
C ASP A 143 -35.56 20.36 -11.83
N SER A 144 -34.73 19.67 -11.04
CA SER A 144 -34.52 20.00 -9.63
C SER A 144 -33.84 21.38 -9.48
N PRO A 145 -34.29 22.26 -8.57
CA PRO A 145 -33.65 23.56 -8.30
C PRO A 145 -32.18 23.45 -7.88
N ALA A 146 -31.75 22.27 -7.42
CA ALA A 146 -30.38 21.99 -7.01
C ALA A 146 -29.42 21.71 -8.19
N ASN A 147 -29.94 21.54 -9.42
CA ASN A 147 -29.14 21.33 -10.64
C ASN A 147 -28.81 22.65 -11.38
N ALA A 148 -29.23 23.79 -10.84
CA ALA A 148 -28.97 25.13 -11.39
C ALA A 148 -27.65 25.72 -10.89
#